data_AF-A0A661JD79-F1
#
_entry.id   AF-A0A661JD79-F1
#
_cell.length_a   1.000
_cell.length_b   1.000
_cell.length_c   1.000
_cell.angle_alpha   90.00
_cell.angle_beta   90.00
_cell.angle_gamma   90.00
#
_symmetry.space_group_name_H-M   'P 1'
#
loop_
_entity.id
_entity.type
_entity.pdbx_description
1 polymer ?
#
loop_
_entity_poly.entity_id
_entity_poly.type
_entity_poly.pdbx_seq_one_letter_code
_entity_poly.pdbx_strand_id
1 'polypeptide(L)' 'MSLRSQRRLAAEILKVGESRVWIDPERIEDVELAITREEIRKLIHERAIVAKPK' A
#
# COMPACT_ATOMS: atom_id res chain seq x y z
N MET A 1 5.98 11.42 -6.63
CA MET A 1 6.42 10.43 -7.64
C MET A 1 5.26 9.44 -7.88
N SER A 2 5.48 8.26 -8.46
CA SER A 2 4.40 7.30 -8.80
C SER A 2 4.33 6.15 -7.80
N LEU A 3 3.20 6.00 -7.09
CA LEU A 3 2.94 4.91 -6.12
C LEU A 3 2.62 3.55 -6.76
N ARG A 4 2.87 3.37 -8.07
CA ARG A 4 2.54 2.14 -8.81
C ARG A 4 3.21 0.91 -8.22
N SER A 5 4.50 1.00 -7.87
CA SER A 5 5.25 -0.13 -7.32
C SER A 5 4.73 -0.55 -5.96
N GLN A 6 4.46 0.41 -5.08
CA GLN A 6 3.92 0.17 -3.75
C GLN A 6 2.50 -0.37 -3.80
N ARG A 7 1.67 0.14 -4.71
CA ARG A 7 0.32 -0.37 -4.95
C ARG A 7 0.34 -1.83 -5.42
N ARG A 8 1.26 -2.20 -6.33
CA ARG A 8 1.44 -3.59 -6.77
C ARG A 8 1.89 -4.50 -5.62
N LEU A 9 2.90 -4.09 -4.85
CA LEU A 9 3.39 -4.86 -3.70
C LEU A 9 2.31 -5.05 -2.64
N ALA A 10 1.57 -3.99 -2.31
CA ALA A 10 0.46 -4.04 -1.38
C ALA A 10 -0.65 -4.99 -1.86
N ALA A 11 -1.00 -4.96 -3.15
CA ALA A 11 -1.99 -5.84 -3.76
C ALA A 11 -1.60 -7.31 -3.62
N GLU A 12 -0.33 -7.65 -3.91
CA GLU A 12 0.22 -9.00 -3.72
C GLU A 12 0.17 -9.46 -2.25
N ILE A 13 0.54 -8.58 -1.31
CA ILE A 13 0.57 -8.88 0.13
C ILE A 13 -0.85 -9.08 0.67
N LEU A 14 -1.78 -8.21 0.28
CA LEU A 14 -3.19 -8.24 0.69
C LEU A 14 -4.03 -9.28 -0.07
N LYS A 15 -3.46 -9.91 -1.10
CA LYS A 15 -4.14 -10.87 -2.00
C LYS A 15 -5.41 -10.28 -2.63
N VAL A 16 -5.32 -9.03 -3.11
CA VAL A 16 -6.41 -8.31 -3.82
C VAL A 16 -5.88 -7.71 -5.12
N GLY A 17 -6.78 -7.23 -5.99
CA GLY A 17 -6.37 -6.46 -7.17
C GLY A 17 -5.88 -5.06 -6.81
N GLU A 18 -4.98 -4.49 -7.62
CA GLU A 18 -4.42 -3.13 -7.41
C GLU A 18 -5.49 -2.03 -7.32
N SER A 19 -6.64 -2.22 -7.97
CA SER A 19 -7.80 -1.32 -7.91
C SER A 19 -8.44 -1.24 -6.52
N ARG A 20 -8.30 -2.29 -5.71
CA ARG A 20 -8.84 -2.36 -4.35
C ARG A 20 -7.88 -1.86 -3.29
N VAL A 21 -6.62 -1.60 -3.63
CA VAL A 21 -5.66 -0.99 -2.71
C VAL A 21 -6.04 0.47 -2.52
N TRP A 22 -6.29 0.86 -1.28
CA TRP A 22 -6.45 2.26 -0.90
C TRP A 22 -5.24 2.66 -0.07
N ILE A 23 -4.76 3.87 -0.32
CA ILE A 23 -3.62 4.47 0.35
C ILE A 23 -4.15 5.74 1.00
N ASP A 24 -3.81 5.91 2.26
CA ASP A 24 -4.19 7.08 3.04
C ASP A 24 -3.51 8.34 2.46
N PRO A 25 -4.28 9.37 2.05
CA PRO A 25 -3.72 10.60 1.50
C PRO A 25 -2.80 11.33 2.48
N GLU A 26 -3.00 11.19 3.79
CA GLU A 26 -2.14 11.82 4.81
C GLU A 26 -0.80 11.09 4.99
N ARG A 27 -0.68 9.87 4.46
CA ARG A 27 0.50 9.01 4.58
C ARG A 27 1.15 8.71 3.22
N ILE A 28 0.83 9.50 2.19
CA ILE A 28 1.38 9.30 0.83
C ILE A 28 2.91 9.34 0.85
N GLU A 29 3.51 10.27 1.58
CA GLU A 29 4.97 10.42 1.64
C GLU A 29 5.64 9.19 2.26
N ASP A 30 5.10 8.67 3.36
CA ASP A 30 5.59 7.44 4.00
C ASP A 30 5.50 6.24 3.07
N VAL A 31 4.40 6.13 2.33
CA VAL A 31 4.18 5.04 1.37
C VAL A 31 5.11 5.21 0.17
N GLU A 32 5.38 6.44 -0.26
CA GLU A 32 6.31 6.72 -1.34
C GLU A 32 7.76 6.33 -0.99
N LEU A 33 8.16 6.53 0.27
CA LEU A 33 9.47 6.15 0.79
C LEU A 33 9.64 4.64 1.03
N ALA A 34 8.56 3.87 1.08
CA ALA A 34 8.63 2.42 1.25
C ALA A 34 9.15 1.71 -0.01
N ILE A 35 10.28 1.02 0.13
CA ILE A 35 10.97 0.31 -0.96
C ILE A 35 10.80 -1.20 -0.83
N THR A 36 10.80 -1.71 0.40
CA THR A 36 10.81 -3.13 0.72
C THR A 36 9.40 -3.66 1.01
N ARG A 37 9.22 -4.99 0.85
CA ARG A 37 7.96 -5.65 1.19
C ARG A 37 7.62 -5.57 2.68
N GLU A 38 8.64 -5.44 3.52
CA GLU A 38 8.48 -5.33 4.97
C GLU A 38 7.94 -3.97 5.38
N GLU A 39 8.44 -2.88 4.78
CA GLU A 39 7.88 -1.53 4.97
C GLU A 39 6.42 -1.46 4.52
N ILE A 40 6.10 -2.06 3.36
CA ILE A 40 4.70 -2.14 2.90
C ILE A 40 3.82 -2.93 3.88
N ARG A 41 4.32 -4.02 4.49
CA ARG A 41 3.58 -4.76 5.52
C ARG A 41 3.35 -3.91 6.77
N LYS A 42 4.35 -3.13 7.19
CA LYS A 42 4.23 -2.21 8.32
C LYS A 42 3.16 -1.14 8.05
N LEU A 43 3.16 -0.54 6.86
CA LEU A 43 2.15 0.44 6.46
C LEU A 43 0.74 -0.15 6.35
N ILE A 44 0.62 -1.43 5.95
CA ILE A 44 -0.65 -2.16 6.00
C ILE A 44 -1.11 -2.34 7.45
N HIS A 45 -0.20 -2.73 8.35
CA HIS A 45 -0.49 -2.91 9.77
C HIS A 45 -0.93 -1.60 10.44
N GLU A 46 -0.29 -0.49 10.09
CA GLU A 46 -0.61 0.88 10.52
C GLU A 46 -1.88 1.46 9.85
N ARG A 47 -2.53 0.71 8.95
CA ARG A 47 -3.70 1.13 8.17
C ARG A 47 -3.46 2.30 7.20
N ALA A 48 -2.22 2.67 6.93
CA ALA A 48 -1.88 3.59 5.84
C ALA A 48 -2.18 2.98 4.46
N ILE A 49 -2.16 1.65 4.35
CA ILE A 49 -2.56 0.91 3.15
C ILE A 49 -3.62 -0.12 3.53
N VAL A 50 -4.78 -0.09 2.86
CA VAL A 50 -5.88 -1.02 3.14
C VAL A 50 -6.48 -1.61 1.87
N ALA A 51 -7.06 -2.80 1.99
CA ALA A 51 -7.89 -3.37 0.94
C ALA A 51 -9.34 -2.89 1.11
N LYS A 52 -9.88 -2.19 0.11
CA LYS A 52 -11.32 -1.87 0.06
C LYS A 52 -12.13 -3.17 -0.01
N PRO A 53 -13.33 -3.23 0.59
CA PRO A 53 -14.24 -4.36 0.40
C PRO A 53 -14.55 -4.59 -1.09
N LYS A 54 -15.02 -5.80 -1.42
CA LYS A 54 -15.51 -6.10 -2.78
C LYS A 54 -16.81 -5.36 -3.04
#